data_AF-A0A2T7PIX2-F1
#
_entry.id   AF-A0A2T7PIX2-F1
#
_cell.length_a   1.000
_cell.length_b   1.000
_cell.length_c   1.000
_cell.angle_alpha   90.00
_cell.angle_beta   90.00
_cell.angle_gamma   90.00
#
_symmetry.space_group_name_H-M   'P 1'
#
loop_
_entity.id
_entity.type
_entity.pdbx_description
1 polymer ?
#
loop_
_entity_poly.entity_id
_entity_poly.type
_entity_poly.pdbx_seq_one_letter_code
_entity_poly.pdbx_strand_id
1 'polypeptide(L)'
;MCQHDKKIGLQVFVYQAAELEPDLGDGVSFAASPAETEVQENLKREQRRCEIIKELIEAEKTYLNHLDIIHKFFYFPLQFNWIIPGDTHSHLFSNIEEINKVNRTLLEVMEQSTVGQAFRHLGPFLKVYATYVNNHEQALAVLQEWRQKKPEFADFITKQESRPELMKLSIKDLLIMPVQQIPRYRLLLEDLLEHTHKNHPDYLQLKEATIQMEKIVKHMNESMRQKENSQKMLAIQKCFDSSAPQILQPGRLFLKEGPLKKITCKEERLVLFSEEIGVAQSWSDAIEMAIRKAKRDFLTLKKTQQSQDTSTAVNSNDHPTLGQFSSDESEFMRASSVLLPSGVSAFCIPSTLVGVTICL
;
A
#
# COMPACT_ATOMS: atom_id res chain seq x y z
N MET A 1 -17.23 42.40 28.01
CA MET A 1 -17.93 43.08 26.90
C MET A 1 -17.88 42.16 25.70
N CYS A 2 -18.93 41.37 25.53
CA CYS A 2 -19.12 40.43 24.43
C CYS A 2 -19.83 41.17 23.30
N GLN A 3 -19.35 41.03 22.06
CA GLN A 3 -20.13 41.03 20.81
C GLN A 3 -19.17 41.11 19.63
N HIS A 4 -19.18 40.08 18.77
CA HIS A 4 -19.33 40.22 17.31
C HIS A 4 -19.39 38.81 16.68
N ASP A 5 -20.58 38.22 16.72
CA ASP A 5 -20.94 37.09 15.85
C ASP A 5 -21.24 37.63 14.44
N LYS A 6 -20.35 37.34 13.48
CA LYS A 6 -20.65 37.48 12.06
C LYS A 6 -21.22 36.15 11.55
N LYS A 7 -22.55 36.12 11.43
CA LYS A 7 -23.30 35.17 10.59
C LYS A 7 -22.74 35.17 9.16
N ILE A 8 -22.22 34.04 8.71
CA ILE A 8 -22.10 33.73 7.28
C ILE A 8 -23.08 32.59 6.99
N GLY A 9 -24.00 32.86 6.08
CA GLY A 9 -25.25 32.13 5.91
C GLY A 9 -25.08 30.74 5.30
N LEU A 10 -25.59 29.73 6.01
CA LEU A 10 -26.28 28.63 5.36
C LEU A 10 -27.55 29.18 4.73
N GLN A 11 -27.51 29.54 3.45
CA GLN A 11 -28.73 29.62 2.66
C GLN A 11 -29.22 28.20 2.42
N VAL A 12 -30.01 27.70 3.37
CA VAL A 12 -30.96 26.62 3.12
C VAL A 12 -31.92 27.17 2.07
N PHE A 13 -31.80 26.70 0.82
CA PHE A 13 -32.87 26.87 -0.16
C PHE A 13 -34.04 26.01 0.32
N VAL A 14 -34.88 26.60 1.16
CA VAL A 14 -36.20 26.06 1.47
C VAL A 14 -37.01 26.23 0.19
N TYR A 15 -37.24 25.13 -0.51
CA TYR A 15 -38.30 25.09 -1.52
C TYR A 15 -39.61 25.36 -0.78
N GLN A 16 -40.19 26.53 -1.06
CA GLN A 16 -41.41 27.02 -0.46
C GLN A 16 -42.57 26.18 -0.99
N ALA A 17 -42.99 25.17 -0.21
CA ALA A 17 -44.25 24.48 -0.47
C ALA A 17 -45.39 25.43 -0.07
N ALA A 18 -46.19 25.85 -1.05
CA ALA A 18 -47.40 26.62 -0.80
C ALA A 18 -48.39 25.78 0.00
N GLU A 19 -48.79 26.28 1.17
CA GLU A 19 -49.84 25.69 2.01
C GLU A 19 -51.18 25.82 1.27
N LEU A 20 -51.74 24.67 0.87
CA LEU A 20 -53.16 24.50 0.59
C LEU A 20 -53.70 23.64 1.72
N GLU A 21 -54.48 24.22 2.63
CA GLU A 21 -55.24 23.45 3.60
C GLU A 21 -56.33 22.63 2.88
N PRO A 22 -56.51 21.34 3.22
CA PRO A 22 -57.74 20.65 2.93
C PRO A 22 -58.59 20.53 4.21
N ASP A 23 -59.81 21.04 4.07
CA ASP A 23 -60.95 20.82 4.94
C ASP A 23 -61.18 19.31 5.19
N LEU A 24 -61.57 18.98 6.41
CA LEU A 24 -61.76 17.62 6.92
C LEU A 24 -62.88 16.89 6.18
N GLY A 25 -62.59 15.71 5.64
CA GLY A 25 -63.60 14.81 5.08
C GLY A 25 -63.08 13.39 4.88
N ASP A 26 -63.62 12.47 5.70
CA ASP A 26 -63.46 11.02 5.78
C ASP A 26 -62.73 10.24 4.65
N GLY A 27 -61.75 9.45 5.08
CA GLY A 27 -61.68 8.03 4.74
C GLY A 27 -61.46 7.64 3.29
N VAL A 28 -60.39 8.11 2.65
CA VAL A 28 -59.87 7.52 1.41
C VAL A 28 -58.38 7.23 1.57
N SER A 29 -57.99 5.96 1.44
CA SER A 29 -56.59 5.54 1.31
C SER A 29 -56.01 6.14 0.03
N PHE A 30 -55.44 7.34 0.11
CA PHE A 30 -54.64 7.92 -0.96
C PHE A 30 -53.32 7.15 -1.05
N ALA A 31 -53.18 6.35 -2.11
CA ALA A 31 -51.85 5.94 -2.53
C ALA A 31 -51.07 7.22 -2.87
N ALA A 32 -49.92 7.42 -2.19
CA ALA A 32 -49.10 8.62 -2.36
C ALA A 32 -48.83 8.86 -3.85
N SER A 33 -48.99 10.11 -4.28
CA SER A 33 -48.72 10.50 -5.66
C SER A 33 -47.23 10.25 -5.99
N PRO A 34 -46.86 9.87 -7.23
CA PRO A 34 -45.46 9.69 -7.63
C PRO A 34 -44.59 10.92 -7.28
N ALA A 35 -45.15 12.12 -7.33
CA ALA A 35 -44.48 13.36 -6.97
C ALA A 35 -44.20 13.49 -5.46
N GLU A 36 -45.11 13.03 -4.60
CA GLU A 36 -44.93 13.04 -3.13
C GLU A 36 -43.84 12.04 -2.71
N THR A 37 -43.75 10.92 -3.42
CA THR A 37 -42.72 9.89 -3.19
C THR A 37 -41.33 10.42 -3.58
N GLU A 38 -41.20 11.10 -4.72
CA GLU A 38 -39.94 11.69 -5.18
C GLU A 38 -39.42 12.81 -4.25
N VAL A 39 -40.32 13.67 -3.76
CA VAL A 39 -39.96 14.71 -2.78
C VAL A 39 -39.45 14.09 -1.48
N GLN A 40 -40.11 13.04 -0.98
CA GLN A 40 -39.73 12.35 0.25
C GLN A 40 -38.38 11.63 0.11
N GLU A 41 -38.11 11.02 -1.05
CA GLU A 41 -36.81 10.41 -1.35
C GLU A 41 -35.68 11.43 -1.43
N ASN A 42 -35.91 12.58 -2.07
CA ASN A 42 -34.93 13.65 -2.15
C ASN A 42 -34.62 14.25 -0.78
N LEU A 43 -35.62 14.39 0.09
CA LEU A 43 -35.42 14.85 1.47
C LEU A 43 -34.56 13.86 2.27
N LYS A 44 -34.85 12.56 2.18
CA LYS A 44 -34.05 11.51 2.84
C LYS A 44 -32.60 11.51 2.34
N ARG A 45 -32.41 11.66 1.02
CA ARG A 45 -31.07 11.75 0.42
C ARG A 45 -30.30 12.96 0.97
N GLU A 46 -30.93 14.12 1.04
CA GLU A 46 -30.31 15.34 1.57
C GLU A 46 -29.98 15.24 3.06
N GLN A 47 -30.86 14.62 3.85
CA GLN A 47 -30.59 14.32 5.27
C GLN A 47 -29.35 13.45 5.42
N ARG A 48 -29.27 12.35 4.66
CA ARG A 48 -28.11 11.47 4.66
C ARG A 48 -26.83 12.20 4.25
N ARG A 49 -26.91 13.06 3.23
CA ARG A 49 -25.79 13.92 2.80
C ARG A 49 -25.29 14.81 3.93
N CYS A 50 -26.19 15.45 4.68
CA CYS A 50 -25.85 16.30 5.81
C CYS A 50 -25.19 15.51 6.96
N GLU A 51 -25.66 14.30 7.24
CA GLU A 51 -25.05 13.40 8.22
C GLU A 51 -23.62 13.03 7.86
N ILE A 52 -23.38 12.66 6.59
CA ILE A 52 -22.03 12.29 6.10
C ILE A 52 -21.07 13.48 6.21
N ILE A 53 -21.51 14.68 5.82
CA ILE A 53 -20.68 15.90 5.94
C ILE A 53 -20.35 16.17 7.42
N LYS A 54 -21.34 16.06 8.30
CA LYS A 54 -21.14 16.25 9.73
C LYS A 54 -20.16 15.22 10.30
N GLU A 55 -20.31 13.95 9.92
CA GLU A 55 -19.38 12.89 10.33
C GLU A 55 -17.96 13.20 9.85
N LEU A 56 -17.79 13.59 8.59
CA LEU A 56 -16.49 13.92 8.01
C LEU A 56 -15.79 15.06 8.75
N ILE A 57 -16.51 16.15 9.04
CA ILE A 57 -15.95 17.31 9.75
C ILE A 57 -15.60 16.95 11.20
N GLU A 58 -16.47 16.24 11.91
CA GLU A 58 -16.24 15.85 13.30
C GLU A 58 -15.09 14.84 13.42
N ALA A 59 -15.02 13.91 12.47
CA ALA A 59 -13.90 12.98 12.33
C ALA A 59 -12.59 13.71 12.09
N GLU A 60 -12.58 14.74 11.24
CA GLU A 60 -11.38 15.52 10.95
C GLU A 60 -10.89 16.29 12.17
N LYS A 61 -11.81 16.92 12.92
CA LYS A 61 -11.49 17.59 14.18
C LYS A 61 -10.88 16.63 15.18
N THR A 62 -11.47 15.45 15.32
CA THR A 62 -10.96 14.39 16.18
C THR A 62 -9.57 13.93 15.74
N TYR A 63 -9.35 13.74 14.45
CA TYR A 63 -8.05 13.37 13.89
C TYR A 63 -6.98 14.42 14.13
N LEU A 64 -7.27 15.70 13.87
CA LEU A 64 -6.35 16.81 14.13
C LEU A 64 -6.01 16.93 15.63
N ASN A 65 -7.00 16.74 16.52
CA ASN A 65 -6.74 16.69 17.95
C ASN A 65 -5.76 15.56 18.32
N HIS A 66 -5.88 14.38 17.70
CA HIS A 66 -4.90 13.31 17.90
C HIS A 66 -3.51 13.68 17.38
N LEU A 67 -3.40 14.33 16.22
CA LEU A 67 -2.11 14.83 15.72
C LEU A 67 -1.49 15.87 16.67
N ASP A 68 -2.30 16.70 17.31
CA ASP A 68 -1.84 17.69 18.29
C ASP A 68 -1.38 17.05 19.59
N ILE A 69 -2.05 15.98 20.02
CA ILE A 69 -1.60 15.15 21.14
C ILE A 69 -0.24 14.53 20.83
N ILE A 70 -0.05 13.98 19.62
CA ILE A 70 1.25 13.46 19.18
C ILE A 70 2.31 14.57 19.24
N HIS A 71 2.00 15.74 18.68
CA HIS A 71 2.93 16.85 18.60
C HIS A 71 3.36 17.34 19.99
N LYS A 72 2.36 17.65 20.82
CA LYS A 72 2.54 18.27 22.15
C LYS A 72 3.21 17.35 23.15
N PHE A 73 2.84 16.08 23.19
CA PHE A 73 3.28 15.17 24.25
C PHE A 73 4.43 14.25 23.85
N PHE A 74 4.65 14.03 22.55
CA PHE A 74 5.70 13.13 22.08
C PHE A 74 6.71 13.84 21.18
N TYR A 75 6.28 14.40 20.05
CA TYR A 75 7.16 14.99 19.05
C TYR A 75 8.04 16.10 19.65
N PHE A 76 7.42 17.14 20.22
CA PHE A 76 8.13 18.31 20.72
C PHE A 76 8.99 17.98 21.94
N PRO A 77 8.51 17.26 22.98
CA PRO A 77 9.33 16.97 24.14
C PRO A 77 10.49 16.00 23.87
N LEU A 78 10.34 15.05 22.94
CA LEU A 78 11.43 14.15 22.55
C LEU A 78 12.55 14.88 21.80
N GLN A 79 12.20 15.89 21.01
CA GLN A 79 13.15 16.74 20.29
C GLN A 79 13.82 17.76 21.22
N PHE A 80 13.02 18.54 21.96
CA PHE A 80 13.50 19.67 22.75
C PHE A 80 14.38 19.24 23.94
N ASN A 81 14.02 18.12 24.60
CA ASN A 81 14.79 17.59 25.71
C ASN A 81 15.93 16.67 25.27
N TRP A 82 16.16 16.51 23.95
CA TRP A 82 17.21 15.67 23.38
C TRP A 82 17.20 14.22 23.90
N ILE A 83 16.00 13.69 24.20
CA ILE A 83 15.82 12.32 24.70
C ILE A 83 16.25 11.30 23.64
N ILE A 84 16.06 11.66 22.37
CA ILE A 84 16.48 10.87 21.21
C ILE A 84 17.26 11.74 20.21
N PRO A 85 18.22 11.15 19.45
CA PRO A 85 18.90 11.84 18.35
C PRO A 85 17.93 12.32 17.27
N GLY A 86 18.30 13.38 16.55
CA GLY A 86 17.49 13.95 15.47
C GLY A 86 17.14 12.96 14.37
N ASP A 87 18.08 12.08 13.99
CA ASP A 87 17.82 11.03 12.99
C ASP A 87 16.79 10.01 13.50
N THR A 88 16.86 9.62 14.77
CA THR A 88 15.88 8.73 15.40
C THR A 88 14.51 9.39 15.46
N HIS A 89 14.46 10.66 15.84
CA HIS A 89 13.23 11.45 15.88
C HIS A 89 12.58 11.53 14.50
N SER A 90 13.38 11.81 13.47
CA SER A 90 12.93 11.84 12.06
C SER A 90 12.38 10.49 11.60
N HIS A 91 13.03 9.37 11.97
CA HIS A 91 12.51 8.03 11.65
C HIS A 91 11.24 7.68 12.43
N LEU A 92 11.07 8.19 13.67
CA LEU A 92 9.92 7.89 14.51
C LEU A 92 8.66 8.64 14.05
N PHE A 93 8.79 9.90 13.65
CA PHE A 93 7.65 10.76 13.32
C PHE A 93 7.49 11.04 11.82
N SER A 94 8.51 10.77 11.00
CA SER A 94 8.48 11.04 9.57
C SER A 94 8.02 12.48 9.28
N ASN A 95 7.15 12.66 8.28
CA ASN A 95 6.57 13.92 7.87
C ASN A 95 5.17 14.19 8.50
N ILE A 96 5.00 13.86 9.79
CA ILE A 96 3.71 14.04 10.47
C ILE A 96 3.30 15.52 10.63
N GLU A 97 4.26 16.44 10.69
CA GLU A 97 3.98 17.88 10.77
C GLU A 97 3.41 18.41 9.45
N GLU A 98 3.90 17.92 8.31
CA GLU A 98 3.38 18.25 6.99
C GLU A 98 1.95 17.73 6.83
N ILE A 99 1.68 16.52 7.32
CA ILE A 99 0.32 15.97 7.38
C ILE A 99 -0.58 16.90 8.21
N ASN A 100 -0.20 17.22 9.44
CA ASN A 100 -0.98 18.11 10.30
C ASN A 100 -1.31 19.45 9.61
N LYS A 101 -0.33 20.08 8.95
CA LYS A 101 -0.54 21.32 8.19
C LYS A 101 -1.58 21.18 7.07
N VAL A 102 -1.45 20.16 6.23
CA VAL A 102 -2.39 19.93 5.10
C VAL A 102 -3.80 19.67 5.62
N ASN A 103 -3.94 18.87 6.67
CA ASN A 103 -5.23 18.53 7.27
C ASN A 103 -5.91 19.72 7.95
N ARG A 104 -5.16 20.62 8.59
CA ARG A 104 -5.71 21.86 9.12
C ARG A 104 -6.30 22.74 8.03
N THR A 105 -5.54 22.95 6.95
CA THR A 105 -6.02 23.70 5.80
C THR A 105 -7.23 23.01 5.16
N LEU A 106 -7.26 21.67 5.14
CA LEU A 106 -8.40 20.92 4.65
C LEU A 106 -9.65 21.16 5.49
N LEU A 107 -9.55 21.08 6.81
CA LEU A 107 -10.66 21.38 7.72
C LEU A 107 -11.15 22.82 7.54
N GLU A 108 -10.23 23.80 7.51
CA GLU A 108 -10.58 25.21 7.33
C GLU A 108 -11.37 25.45 6.04
N VAL A 109 -10.93 24.85 4.93
CA VAL A 109 -11.62 24.99 3.63
C VAL A 109 -12.95 24.21 3.62
N MET A 110 -13.04 23.05 4.28
CA MET A 110 -14.30 22.30 4.43
C MET A 110 -15.35 23.06 5.26
N GLU A 111 -14.94 23.86 6.24
CA GLU A 111 -15.86 24.68 7.05
C GLU A 111 -16.32 25.96 6.32
N GLN A 112 -15.56 26.42 5.33
CA GLN A 112 -15.82 27.65 4.58
C GLN A 112 -16.44 27.42 3.19
N SER A 113 -16.43 26.18 2.69
CA SER A 113 -16.87 25.83 1.34
C SER A 113 -17.53 24.45 1.30
N THR A 114 -17.81 23.93 0.10
CA THR A 114 -18.34 22.57 -0.06
C THR A 114 -17.23 21.52 0.04
N VAL A 115 -17.58 20.29 0.45
CA VAL A 115 -16.60 19.19 0.59
C VAL A 115 -15.94 18.88 -0.75
N GLY A 116 -16.71 18.85 -1.85
CA GLY A 116 -16.15 18.63 -3.18
C GLY A 116 -15.12 19.70 -3.55
N GLN A 117 -15.37 20.97 -3.24
CA GLN A 117 -14.43 22.07 -3.49
C GLN A 117 -13.15 21.93 -2.65
N ALA A 118 -13.28 21.62 -1.36
CA ALA A 118 -12.15 21.45 -0.45
C ALA A 118 -11.20 20.33 -0.93
N PHE A 119 -11.74 19.15 -1.23
CA PHE A 119 -10.94 18.02 -1.69
C PHE A 119 -10.42 18.19 -3.12
N ARG A 120 -11.13 18.90 -3.99
CA ARG A 120 -10.62 19.24 -5.32
C ARG A 120 -9.37 20.11 -5.25
N HIS A 121 -9.34 21.06 -4.31
CA HIS A 121 -8.22 21.97 -4.14
C HIS A 121 -7.05 21.31 -3.39
N LEU A 122 -7.34 20.60 -2.30
CA LEU A 122 -6.32 20.08 -1.37
C LEU A 122 -5.98 18.61 -1.57
N GLY A 123 -6.80 17.85 -2.29
CA GLY A 123 -6.58 16.44 -2.61
C GLY A 123 -5.17 16.15 -3.16
N PRO A 124 -4.64 16.92 -4.13
CA PRO A 124 -3.27 16.70 -4.64
C PRO A 124 -2.18 16.71 -3.57
N PHE A 125 -2.35 17.47 -2.48
CA PHE A 125 -1.39 17.57 -1.38
C PHE A 125 -1.44 16.37 -0.43
N LEU A 126 -2.54 15.62 -0.40
CA LEU A 126 -2.68 14.40 0.40
C LEU A 126 -1.73 13.26 -0.05
N LYS A 127 -1.05 13.41 -1.20
CA LYS A 127 0.05 12.51 -1.59
C LYS A 127 1.19 12.49 -0.56
N VAL A 128 1.30 13.53 0.28
CA VAL A 128 2.26 13.59 1.40
C VAL A 128 2.14 12.40 2.36
N TYR A 129 0.96 11.77 2.45
CA TYR A 129 0.76 10.57 3.24
C TYR A 129 1.56 9.35 2.75
N ALA A 130 1.93 9.29 1.47
CA ALA A 130 2.73 8.19 0.95
C ALA A 130 4.08 8.08 1.67
N THR A 131 4.73 9.21 1.95
CA THR A 131 5.99 9.26 2.71
C THR A 131 5.81 8.69 4.12
N TYR A 132 4.75 9.08 4.83
CA TYR A 132 4.48 8.63 6.19
C TYR A 132 4.16 7.14 6.23
N VAL A 133 3.25 6.68 5.36
CA VAL A 133 2.83 5.27 5.28
C VAL A 133 4.00 4.38 4.96
N ASN A 134 4.84 4.76 4.00
CA ASN A 134 6.08 4.05 3.70
C ASN A 134 6.98 3.93 4.94
N ASN A 135 7.06 4.95 5.79
CA ASN A 135 7.91 4.94 6.99
C ASN A 135 7.29 4.23 8.22
N HIS A 136 5.98 3.98 8.22
CA HIS A 136 5.25 3.57 9.42
C HIS A 136 5.84 2.33 10.11
N GLU A 137 6.18 1.27 9.37
CA GLU A 137 6.78 0.06 9.96
C GLU A 137 8.14 0.33 10.62
N GLN A 138 8.96 1.19 10.00
CA GLN A 138 10.25 1.59 10.54
C GLN A 138 10.08 2.42 11.81
N ALA A 139 9.09 3.31 11.86
CA ALA A 139 8.77 4.08 13.07
C ALA A 139 8.41 3.15 14.24
N LEU A 140 7.60 2.11 14.00
CA LEU A 140 7.25 1.13 15.03
C LEU A 140 8.46 0.31 15.50
N ALA A 141 9.33 -0.09 14.57
CA ALA A 141 10.57 -0.81 14.91
C ALA A 141 11.49 0.06 15.78
N VAL A 142 11.69 1.33 15.40
CA VAL A 142 12.47 2.31 16.18
C VAL A 142 11.87 2.53 17.56
N LEU A 143 10.56 2.72 17.66
CA LEU A 143 9.87 2.88 18.94
C LEU A 143 10.13 1.68 19.87
N GLN A 144 9.97 0.46 19.35
CA GLN A 144 10.19 -0.76 20.12
C GLN A 144 11.65 -0.93 20.54
N GLU A 145 12.58 -0.71 19.61
CA GLU A 145 14.02 -0.79 19.85
C GLU A 145 14.45 0.18 20.97
N TRP A 146 13.98 1.44 20.90
CA TRP A 146 14.34 2.46 21.88
C TRP A 146 13.72 2.20 23.25
N ARG A 147 12.47 1.70 23.30
CA ARG A 147 11.86 1.23 24.57
C ARG A 147 12.70 0.13 25.24
N GLN A 148 13.32 -0.75 24.47
CA GLN A 148 14.15 -1.83 25.02
C GLN A 148 15.55 -1.35 25.41
N LYS A 149 16.16 -0.47 24.62
CA LYS A 149 17.55 -0.04 24.81
C LYS A 149 17.72 1.07 25.85
N LYS A 150 16.71 1.93 26.06
CA LYS A 150 16.83 3.16 26.85
C LYS A 150 15.69 3.25 27.88
N PRO A 151 15.97 2.94 29.17
CA PRO A 151 14.98 3.04 30.24
C PRO A 151 14.36 4.42 30.37
N GLU A 152 15.16 5.49 30.25
CA GLU A 152 14.67 6.88 30.29
C GLU A 152 13.62 7.17 29.20
N PHE A 153 13.83 6.64 27.99
CA PHE A 153 12.85 6.74 26.90
C PHE A 153 11.59 5.93 27.20
N ALA A 154 11.73 4.70 27.71
CA ALA A 154 10.59 3.86 28.08
C ALA A 154 9.73 4.49 29.18
N ASP A 155 10.36 5.04 30.22
CA ASP A 155 9.71 5.75 31.32
C ASP A 155 9.03 7.01 30.82
N PHE A 156 9.69 7.78 29.94
CA PHE A 156 9.10 8.94 29.30
C PHE A 156 7.83 8.56 28.54
N ILE A 157 7.89 7.56 27.66
CA ILE A 157 6.73 7.14 26.86
C ILE A 157 5.59 6.65 27.76
N THR A 158 5.87 5.81 28.74
CA THR A 158 4.87 5.31 29.70
C THR A 158 4.22 6.45 30.47
N LYS A 159 5.01 7.46 30.87
CA LYS A 159 4.50 8.66 31.53
C LYS A 159 3.58 9.46 30.61
N GLN A 160 3.91 9.64 29.33
CA GLN A 160 3.01 10.35 28.42
C GLN A 160 1.74 9.54 28.12
N GLU A 161 1.84 8.21 27.97
CA GLU A 161 0.68 7.31 27.72
C GLU A 161 -0.32 7.26 28.88
N SER A 162 0.11 7.56 30.12
CA SER A 162 -0.78 7.62 31.28
C SER A 162 -1.59 8.92 31.40
N ARG A 163 -1.38 9.88 30.50
CA ARG A 163 -2.09 11.17 30.52
C ARG A 163 -3.58 10.99 30.20
N PRO A 164 -4.48 11.73 30.88
CA PRO A 164 -5.91 11.69 30.59
C PRO A 164 -6.24 12.17 29.17
N GLU A 165 -5.46 13.12 28.62
CA GLU A 165 -5.66 13.64 27.26
C GLU A 165 -5.52 12.56 26.17
N LEU A 166 -4.75 11.50 26.43
CA LEU A 166 -4.59 10.39 25.50
C LEU A 166 -5.78 9.42 25.53
N MET A 167 -6.69 9.53 26.49
CA MET A 167 -7.87 8.66 26.62
C MET A 167 -7.52 7.15 26.57
N LYS A 168 -6.40 6.76 27.19
CA LYS A 168 -5.84 5.40 27.20
C LYS A 168 -5.28 4.89 25.86
N LEU A 169 -5.14 5.76 24.86
CA LEU A 169 -4.43 5.42 23.62
C LEU A 169 -2.93 5.37 23.89
N SER A 170 -2.25 4.36 23.35
CA SER A 170 -0.78 4.33 23.31
C SER A 170 -0.25 5.20 22.18
N ILE A 171 1.04 5.54 22.21
CA ILE A 171 1.69 6.24 21.08
C ILE A 171 1.57 5.42 19.79
N LYS A 172 1.58 4.09 19.88
CA LYS A 172 1.39 3.19 18.74
C LYS A 172 -0.01 3.35 18.13
N ASP A 173 -1.05 3.46 18.97
CA ASP A 173 -2.43 3.65 18.53
C ASP A 173 -2.64 5.01 17.86
N LEU A 174 -1.87 6.02 18.26
CA LEU A 174 -1.88 7.34 17.62
C LEU A 174 -1.13 7.32 16.27
N LEU A 175 0.04 6.68 16.20
CA LEU A 175 0.90 6.67 15.00
C LEU A 175 0.30 5.90 13.81
N ILE A 176 -0.67 5.02 14.02
CA ILE A 176 -1.38 4.31 12.94
C ILE A 176 -2.47 5.18 12.29
N MET A 177 -2.98 6.21 12.97
CA MET A 177 -4.12 7.00 12.48
C MET A 177 -3.89 7.63 11.09
N PRO A 178 -2.72 8.21 10.75
CA PRO A 178 -2.49 8.72 9.41
C PRO A 178 -2.55 7.65 8.31
N VAL A 179 -2.19 6.41 8.62
CA VAL A 179 -2.30 5.28 7.67
C VAL A 179 -3.76 4.98 7.34
N GLN A 180 -4.65 5.14 8.33
CA GLN A 180 -6.08 4.85 8.22
C GLN A 180 -6.90 6.01 7.63
N GLN A 181 -6.37 7.23 7.64
CA GLN A 181 -7.11 8.43 7.27
C GLN A 181 -7.49 8.48 5.79
N ILE A 182 -6.56 8.12 4.89
CA ILE A 182 -6.80 8.17 3.44
C ILE A 182 -7.91 7.19 2.99
N PRO A 183 -7.90 5.91 3.41
CA PRO A 183 -9.02 5.01 3.16
C PRO A 183 -10.36 5.56 3.66
N ARG A 184 -10.37 6.22 4.83
CA ARG A 184 -11.59 6.81 5.39
C ARG A 184 -12.15 7.94 4.53
N TYR A 185 -11.30 8.86 4.06
CA TYR A 185 -11.74 9.90 3.13
C TYR A 185 -12.34 9.33 1.86
N ARG A 186 -11.72 8.28 1.29
CA ARG A 186 -12.26 7.63 0.10
C ARG A 186 -13.68 7.14 0.33
N LEU A 187 -13.93 6.40 1.42
CA LEU A 187 -15.26 5.87 1.74
C LEU A 187 -16.30 6.98 1.97
N LEU A 188 -15.94 8.03 2.71
CA LEU A 188 -16.84 9.14 2.99
C LEU A 188 -17.16 9.98 1.74
N LEU A 189 -16.18 10.17 0.84
CA LEU A 189 -16.41 10.87 -0.43
C LEU A 189 -17.25 10.04 -1.42
N GLU A 190 -17.06 8.72 -1.44
CA GLU A 190 -17.91 7.79 -2.21
C GLU A 190 -19.36 7.83 -1.71
N ASP A 191 -19.58 7.69 -0.39
CA ASP A 191 -20.91 7.76 0.24
C ASP A 191 -21.57 9.13 0.03
N LEU A 192 -20.80 10.21 0.18
CA LEU A 192 -21.30 11.57 -0.04
C LEU A 192 -21.74 11.77 -1.50
N LEU A 193 -20.99 11.22 -2.47
CA LEU A 193 -21.30 11.35 -3.89
C LEU A 193 -22.57 10.59 -4.26
N GLU A 194 -22.77 9.39 -3.70
CA GLU A 194 -23.97 8.59 -3.88
C GLU A 194 -25.23 9.33 -3.41
N HIS A 195 -25.09 10.11 -2.33
CA HIS A 195 -26.16 10.91 -1.73
C HIS A 195 -26.21 12.36 -2.23
N THR A 196 -25.43 12.73 -3.25
CA THR A 196 -25.47 14.08 -3.84
C THR A 196 -26.23 14.06 -5.16
N HIS A 197 -27.31 14.85 -5.27
CA HIS A 197 -28.09 14.95 -6.50
C HIS A 197 -27.23 15.52 -7.66
N LYS A 198 -27.42 15.03 -8.89
CA LYS A 198 -26.60 15.42 -10.07
C LYS A 198 -26.65 16.93 -10.39
N ASN A 199 -27.76 17.59 -10.05
CA ASN A 199 -27.94 19.03 -10.23
C ASN A 199 -27.39 19.86 -9.06
N HIS A 200 -26.88 19.23 -8.00
CA HIS A 200 -26.28 19.94 -6.87
C HIS A 200 -24.96 20.59 -7.31
N PRO A 201 -24.67 21.85 -6.91
CA PRO A 201 -23.45 22.56 -7.32
C PRO A 201 -22.15 21.85 -6.92
N ASP A 202 -22.18 21.02 -5.88
CA ASP A 202 -21.01 20.26 -5.43
C ASP A 202 -20.80 18.93 -6.19
N TYR A 203 -21.79 18.44 -6.94
CA TYR A 203 -21.76 17.09 -7.52
C TYR A 203 -20.54 16.85 -8.41
N LEU A 204 -20.25 17.78 -9.33
CA LEU A 204 -19.11 17.65 -10.24
C LEU A 204 -17.77 17.72 -9.49
N GLN A 205 -17.66 18.62 -8.52
CA GLN A 205 -16.44 18.79 -7.73
C GLN A 205 -16.18 17.58 -6.85
N LEU A 206 -17.24 17.03 -6.26
CA LEU A 206 -17.18 15.81 -5.46
C LEU A 206 -16.80 14.60 -6.31
N LYS A 207 -17.36 14.47 -7.52
CA LYS A 207 -16.95 13.41 -8.46
C LYS A 207 -15.47 13.51 -8.83
N GLU A 208 -14.97 14.72 -9.09
CA GLU A 208 -13.54 14.95 -9.33
C GLU A 208 -12.70 14.59 -8.10
N ALA A 209 -13.13 15.00 -6.91
CA ALA A 209 -12.47 14.70 -5.64
C ALA A 209 -12.38 13.18 -5.38
N THR A 210 -13.45 12.42 -5.61
CA THR A 210 -13.46 10.96 -5.45
C THR A 210 -12.47 10.29 -6.40
N ILE A 211 -12.43 10.70 -7.68
CA ILE A 211 -11.44 10.19 -8.65
C ILE A 211 -10.02 10.55 -8.24
N GLN A 212 -9.79 11.76 -7.72
CA GLN A 212 -8.48 12.16 -7.21
C GLN A 212 -8.06 11.31 -6.00
N MET A 213 -8.99 11.02 -5.08
CA MET A 213 -8.73 10.19 -3.91
C MET A 213 -8.34 8.76 -4.31
N GLU A 214 -9.01 8.16 -5.29
CA GLU A 214 -8.62 6.85 -5.83
C GLU A 214 -7.19 6.87 -6.41
N LYS A 215 -6.81 7.95 -7.12
CA LYS A 215 -5.45 8.10 -7.65
C LYS A 215 -4.42 8.20 -6.53
N ILE A 216 -4.75 8.85 -5.42
CA ILE A 216 -3.87 8.97 -4.25
C ILE A 216 -3.68 7.60 -3.59
N VAL A 217 -4.77 6.84 -3.38
CA VAL A 217 -4.69 5.47 -2.85
C VAL A 217 -3.82 4.58 -3.75
N LYS A 218 -4.02 4.62 -5.07
CA LYS A 218 -3.19 3.88 -6.03
C LYS A 218 -1.72 4.30 -5.95
N HIS A 219 -1.46 5.60 -5.85
CA HIS A 219 -0.10 6.13 -5.72
C HIS A 219 0.58 5.65 -4.42
N MET A 220 -0.13 5.65 -3.29
CA MET A 220 0.39 5.15 -2.03
C MET A 220 0.74 3.66 -2.10
N ASN A 221 -0.16 2.84 -2.66
CA ASN A 221 0.08 1.40 -2.84
C ASN A 221 1.28 1.12 -3.73
N GLU A 222 1.39 1.84 -4.85
CA GLU A 222 2.54 1.70 -5.75
C GLU A 222 3.83 2.20 -5.09
N SER A 223 3.78 3.26 -4.28
CA SER A 223 4.93 3.76 -3.53
C SER A 223 5.44 2.75 -2.50
N MET A 224 4.53 2.04 -1.80
CA MET A 224 4.89 0.93 -0.90
C MET A 224 5.57 -0.20 -1.66
N ARG A 225 4.97 -0.63 -2.78
CA ARG A 225 5.55 -1.68 -3.63
C ARG A 225 6.96 -1.31 -4.14
N GLN A 226 7.15 -0.06 -4.55
CA GLN A 226 8.46 0.44 -4.99
C GLN A 226 9.49 0.47 -3.86
N LYS A 227 9.07 0.83 -2.64
CA LYS A 227 9.93 0.79 -1.45
C LYS A 227 10.37 -0.65 -1.14
N GLU A 228 9.44 -1.59 -1.08
CA GLU A 228 9.73 -3.01 -0.83
C GLU A 228 10.67 -3.59 -1.89
N ASN A 229 10.39 -3.31 -3.17
CA ASN A 229 11.24 -3.69 -4.27
C ASN A 229 12.66 -3.13 -4.09
N SER A 230 12.79 -1.83 -3.82
CA SER A 230 14.10 -1.18 -3.64
C SER A 230 14.88 -1.76 -2.46
N GLN A 231 14.20 -2.06 -1.34
CA GLN A 231 14.81 -2.72 -0.17
C GLN A 231 15.29 -4.13 -0.51
N LYS A 232 14.48 -4.91 -1.24
CA LYS A 232 14.85 -6.26 -1.67
C LYS A 232 16.05 -6.24 -2.61
N MET A 233 16.03 -5.34 -3.59
CA MET A 233 17.14 -5.13 -4.54
C MET A 233 18.44 -4.74 -3.83
N LEU A 234 18.36 -3.84 -2.83
CA LEU A 234 19.52 -3.46 -2.01
C LEU A 234 20.07 -4.65 -1.20
N ALA A 235 19.19 -5.44 -0.59
CA ALA A 235 19.60 -6.63 0.15
C ALA A 235 20.30 -7.65 -0.75
N ILE A 236 19.80 -7.83 -1.97
CA ILE A 236 20.41 -8.70 -2.97
C ILE A 236 21.76 -8.17 -3.44
N GLN A 237 21.87 -6.87 -3.77
CA GLN A 237 23.15 -6.25 -4.18
C GLN A 237 24.25 -6.46 -3.12
N LYS A 238 23.90 -6.41 -1.83
CA LYS A 238 24.84 -6.64 -0.72
C LYS A 238 25.33 -8.09 -0.62
N CYS A 239 24.63 -9.06 -1.22
CA CYS A 239 25.08 -10.45 -1.27
C CYS A 239 26.12 -10.70 -2.35
N PHE A 240 26.24 -9.79 -3.32
CA PHE A 240 27.23 -9.89 -4.39
C PHE A 240 28.52 -9.16 -4.02
N ASP A 241 29.63 -9.61 -4.59
CA ASP A 241 30.91 -8.93 -4.49
C ASP A 241 30.95 -7.71 -5.43
N SER A 242 32.00 -6.89 -5.31
CA SER A 242 32.16 -5.68 -6.12
C SER A 242 32.37 -5.95 -7.61
N SER A 243 32.51 -7.23 -8.02
CA SER A 243 32.63 -7.64 -9.41
C SER A 243 31.28 -7.83 -10.10
N ALA A 244 30.20 -7.94 -9.33
CA ALA A 244 28.86 -8.11 -9.88
C ALA A 244 28.28 -6.81 -10.48
N PRO A 245 27.41 -6.92 -11.49
CA PRO A 245 26.72 -5.77 -12.07
C PRO A 245 25.89 -5.03 -11.03
N GLN A 246 25.68 -3.73 -11.27
CA GLN A 246 24.78 -2.92 -10.45
C GLN A 246 23.32 -3.33 -10.71
N ILE A 247 22.76 -4.07 -9.75
CA ILE A 247 21.38 -4.54 -9.73
C ILE A 247 20.45 -3.39 -9.32
N LEU A 248 20.87 -2.54 -8.38
CA LEU A 248 20.06 -1.42 -7.89
C LEU A 248 20.01 -0.29 -8.93
N GLN A 249 18.94 -0.27 -9.74
CA GLN A 249 18.69 0.73 -10.78
C GLN A 249 17.23 1.21 -10.75
N PRO A 250 16.96 2.50 -11.06
CA PRO A 250 15.59 2.99 -11.20
C PRO A 250 14.81 2.18 -12.23
N GLY A 251 13.56 1.83 -11.93
CA GLY A 251 12.68 1.07 -12.84
C GLY A 251 12.90 -0.44 -12.86
N ARG A 252 13.99 -0.96 -12.26
CA ARG A 252 14.23 -2.41 -12.21
C ARG A 252 13.43 -3.07 -11.07
N LEU A 253 12.74 -4.15 -11.41
CA LEU A 253 11.87 -4.89 -10.50
C LEU A 253 12.43 -6.28 -10.20
N PHE A 254 12.51 -6.62 -8.91
CA PHE A 254 12.72 -7.97 -8.42
C PHE A 254 11.52 -8.84 -8.78
N LEU A 255 11.78 -9.98 -9.42
CA LEU A 255 10.75 -10.94 -9.79
C LEU A 255 10.71 -12.12 -8.84
N LYS A 256 11.87 -12.76 -8.63
CA LYS A 256 11.94 -14.02 -7.91
C LYS A 256 13.34 -14.34 -7.44
N GLU A 257 13.42 -15.06 -6.33
CA GLU A 257 14.62 -15.74 -5.85
C GLU A 257 14.30 -17.20 -5.52
N GLY A 258 15.27 -18.10 -5.70
CA GLY A 258 15.11 -19.49 -5.30
C GLY A 258 16.42 -20.28 -5.32
N PRO A 259 16.49 -21.39 -4.55
CA PRO A 259 17.64 -22.29 -4.58
C PRO A 259 17.65 -23.07 -5.90
N LEU A 260 18.83 -23.16 -6.51
CA LEU A 260 19.10 -24.03 -7.65
C LEU A 260 20.10 -25.11 -7.26
N LYS A 261 19.91 -26.30 -7.84
CA LYS A 261 20.86 -27.39 -7.76
C LYS A 261 21.60 -27.47 -9.10
N LYS A 262 22.86 -27.07 -9.09
CA LYS A 262 23.75 -27.27 -10.23
C LYS A 262 24.06 -28.77 -10.34
N ILE A 263 24.13 -29.28 -11.57
CA ILE A 263 24.44 -30.71 -11.84
C ILE A 263 25.89 -31.06 -11.41
N THR A 264 26.69 -30.05 -11.06
CA THR A 264 27.94 -30.18 -10.30
C THR A 264 27.74 -29.69 -8.87
N CYS A 265 28.29 -30.40 -7.87
CA CYS A 265 27.92 -30.44 -6.44
C CYS A 265 27.92 -29.13 -5.61
N LYS A 266 27.36 -28.02 -6.10
CA LYS A 266 27.19 -26.78 -5.32
C LYS A 266 25.76 -26.26 -5.47
N GLU A 267 25.18 -25.86 -4.33
CA GLU A 267 23.94 -25.09 -4.30
C GLU A 267 24.25 -23.65 -4.75
N GLU A 268 23.48 -23.14 -5.70
CA GLU A 268 23.58 -21.76 -6.20
C GLU A 268 22.22 -21.06 -6.03
N ARG A 269 22.19 -19.72 -5.94
CA ARG A 269 20.95 -18.95 -5.76
C ARG A 269 20.66 -18.15 -7.02
N LEU A 270 19.57 -18.47 -7.72
CA LEU A 270 19.12 -17.70 -8.87
C LEU A 270 18.29 -16.49 -8.41
N VAL A 271 18.56 -15.33 -9.01
CA VAL A 271 17.76 -14.13 -8.84
C VAL A 271 17.38 -13.54 -10.20
N LEU A 272 16.10 -13.19 -10.37
CA LEU A 272 15.54 -12.70 -11.62
C LEU A 272 15.00 -11.28 -11.48
N PHE A 273 15.27 -10.45 -12.49
CA PHE A 273 14.84 -9.06 -12.56
C PHE A 273 14.26 -8.72 -13.93
N SER A 274 13.31 -7.78 -13.99
CA SER A 274 12.78 -7.24 -15.25
C SER A 274 12.63 -5.73 -15.16
N GLU A 275 12.75 -5.07 -16.31
CA GLU A 275 12.47 -3.63 -16.48
C GLU A 275 11.01 -3.37 -16.90
N GLU A 276 10.26 -4.41 -17.29
CA GLU A 276 8.85 -4.32 -17.69
C GLU A 276 7.92 -5.23 -16.86
N ILE A 277 6.83 -4.67 -16.31
CA ILE A 277 5.85 -5.36 -15.45
C ILE A 277 5.06 -6.44 -16.21
N GLY A 278 4.69 -6.20 -17.47
CA GLY A 278 3.90 -7.16 -18.26
C GLY A 278 4.69 -8.43 -18.61
N VAL A 279 5.96 -8.25 -18.99
CA VAL A 279 6.90 -9.33 -19.31
C VAL A 279 7.24 -10.13 -18.04
N ALA A 280 7.44 -9.43 -16.91
CA ALA A 280 7.72 -10.04 -15.62
C ALA A 280 6.73 -11.14 -15.20
N GLN A 281 5.43 -10.90 -15.36
CA GLN A 281 4.39 -11.84 -14.93
C GLN A 281 4.42 -13.13 -15.78
N SER A 282 4.53 -12.99 -17.11
CA SER A 282 4.58 -14.12 -18.04
C SER A 282 5.80 -15.03 -17.77
N TRP A 283 6.97 -14.44 -17.51
CA TRP A 283 8.17 -15.21 -17.20
C TRP A 283 8.12 -15.86 -15.81
N SER A 284 7.56 -15.18 -14.80
CA SER A 284 7.33 -15.79 -13.49
C SER A 284 6.47 -17.05 -13.62
N ASP A 285 5.38 -16.97 -14.38
CA ASP A 285 4.48 -18.10 -14.62
C ASP A 285 5.17 -19.23 -15.41
N ALA A 286 5.95 -18.90 -16.44
CA ALA A 286 6.73 -19.87 -17.22
C ALA A 286 7.76 -20.62 -16.36
N ILE A 287 8.46 -19.91 -15.47
CA ILE A 287 9.43 -20.49 -14.54
C ILE A 287 8.73 -21.37 -13.50
N GLU A 288 7.56 -20.96 -12.99
CA GLU A 288 6.76 -21.81 -12.11
C GLU A 288 6.32 -23.10 -12.79
N MET A 289 5.86 -23.02 -14.04
CA MET A 289 5.50 -24.19 -14.83
C MET A 289 6.69 -25.11 -15.04
N ALA A 290 7.87 -24.57 -15.37
CA ALA A 290 9.09 -25.35 -15.53
C ALA A 290 9.51 -26.06 -14.24
N ILE A 291 9.47 -25.36 -13.09
CA ILE A 291 9.76 -25.94 -11.77
C ILE A 291 8.74 -27.04 -11.43
N ARG A 292 7.44 -26.82 -11.67
CA ARG A 292 6.38 -27.82 -11.44
C ARG A 292 6.56 -29.04 -12.34
N LYS A 293 6.94 -28.83 -13.60
CA LYS A 293 7.25 -29.92 -14.56
C LYS A 293 8.45 -30.73 -14.08
N ALA A 294 9.57 -30.09 -13.76
CA ALA A 294 10.77 -30.77 -13.26
C ALA A 294 10.51 -31.56 -11.97
N LYS A 295 9.70 -31.02 -11.04
CA LYS A 295 9.27 -31.76 -9.84
C LYS A 295 8.44 -32.99 -10.19
N ARG A 296 7.47 -32.87 -11.10
CA ARG A 296 6.67 -34.02 -11.57
C ARG A 296 7.54 -35.09 -12.22
N ASP A 297 8.43 -34.67 -13.11
CA ASP A 297 9.33 -35.56 -13.85
C ASP A 297 10.28 -36.30 -12.89
N PHE A 298 10.79 -35.62 -11.86
CA PHE A 298 11.57 -36.23 -10.77
C PHE A 298 10.77 -37.24 -9.94
N LEU A 299 9.51 -36.91 -9.60
CA LEU A 299 8.59 -37.81 -8.88
C LEU A 299 8.24 -39.05 -9.71
N THR A 300 8.06 -38.91 -11.02
CA THR A 300 7.86 -40.05 -11.93
C THR A 300 9.10 -40.91 -12.03
N LEU A 301 10.30 -40.32 -12.18
CA LEU A 301 11.56 -41.06 -12.21
C LEU A 301 11.81 -41.85 -10.93
N LYS A 302 11.50 -41.27 -9.75
CA LYS A 302 11.62 -41.95 -8.46
C LYS A 302 10.64 -43.12 -8.31
N LYS A 303 9.42 -42.99 -8.85
CA LYS A 303 8.43 -44.09 -8.88
C LYS A 303 8.88 -45.21 -9.83
N THR A 304 9.44 -44.87 -10.99
CA THR A 304 9.95 -45.85 -11.96
C THR A 304 11.15 -46.63 -11.40
N GLN A 305 12.04 -45.99 -10.64
CA GLN A 305 13.12 -46.66 -9.92
C GLN A 305 12.62 -47.61 -8.81
N GLN A 306 11.63 -47.18 -8.01
CA GLN A 306 11.02 -48.06 -7.00
C GLN A 306 10.27 -49.26 -7.60
N SER A 307 9.73 -49.15 -8.82
CA SER A 307 9.10 -50.27 -9.52
C SER A 307 10.10 -51.24 -10.16
N GLN A 308 11.30 -50.77 -10.53
CA GLN A 308 12.38 -51.64 -11.03
C GLN A 308 13.07 -52.43 -9.91
N ASP A 309 13.24 -51.86 -8.72
CA ASP A 309 13.82 -52.58 -7.57
C ASP A 309 12.91 -53.72 -7.02
N THR A 310 11.64 -53.76 -7.40
CA THR A 310 10.70 -54.84 -7.05
C THR A 310 10.58 -55.95 -8.11
N SER A 311 11.32 -55.93 -9.22
CA SER A 311 11.17 -56.93 -10.30
C SER A 311 12.45 -57.49 -10.92
N THR A 312 13.63 -57.28 -10.34
CA THR A 312 14.86 -57.99 -10.75
C THR A 312 15.60 -58.61 -9.58
N ALA A 313 15.05 -59.70 -9.05
CA ALA A 313 15.85 -60.80 -8.54
C ALA A 313 15.64 -61.98 -9.49
N VAL A 314 16.69 -62.31 -10.27
CA VAL A 314 17.07 -63.64 -10.82
C VAL A 314 17.81 -63.49 -12.18
N ASN A 315 19.04 -64.01 -12.19
CA ASN A 315 19.88 -64.55 -13.27
C ASN A 315 20.75 -63.66 -14.20
N SER A 316 22.03 -63.60 -13.81
CA SER A 316 23.25 -64.15 -14.48
C SER A 316 23.62 -63.84 -15.94
N ASN A 317 24.89 -63.42 -16.08
CA ASN A 317 25.86 -63.56 -17.18
C ASN A 317 25.60 -62.86 -18.52
N ASP A 318 26.32 -61.76 -18.77
CA ASP A 318 27.32 -61.62 -19.85
C ASP A 318 27.79 -60.15 -20.03
N HIS A 319 29.08 -59.98 -20.31
CA HIS A 319 29.72 -58.75 -20.84
C HIS A 319 29.75 -58.85 -22.38
N PRO A 320 30.18 -57.83 -23.16
CA PRO A 320 29.96 -56.37 -23.22
C PRO A 320 29.38 -55.95 -24.61
N THR A 321 29.02 -54.67 -24.84
CA THR A 321 29.49 -53.84 -25.99
C THR A 321 28.85 -52.45 -26.04
N LEU A 322 29.68 -51.44 -26.30
CA LEU A 322 29.28 -50.10 -26.70
C LEU A 322 28.58 -50.14 -28.06
N GLY A 323 27.32 -49.69 -28.10
CA GLY A 323 26.61 -49.32 -29.32
C GLY A 323 26.42 -47.80 -29.37
N GLN A 324 26.95 -47.19 -30.42
CA GLN A 324 26.74 -45.80 -30.80
C GLN A 324 25.25 -45.53 -31.08
N PHE A 325 24.73 -44.37 -30.66
CA PHE A 325 23.59 -43.73 -31.32
C PHE A 325 23.86 -42.23 -31.53
N SER A 326 23.63 -41.86 -32.79
CA SER A 326 23.74 -40.59 -33.52
C SER A 326 22.98 -39.42 -32.85
N SER A 327 23.62 -38.27 -32.68
CA SER A 327 23.45 -37.04 -33.50
C SER A 327 22.00 -36.60 -33.71
N ASP A 328 21.54 -35.66 -32.88
CA ASP A 328 20.93 -34.39 -33.31
C ASP A 328 20.39 -33.66 -32.08
N GLU A 329 21.12 -32.63 -31.62
CA GLU A 329 20.59 -31.48 -30.85
C GLU A 329 21.71 -30.45 -30.56
N SER A 330 22.57 -30.19 -31.56
CA SER A 330 23.63 -29.19 -31.46
C SER A 330 23.17 -27.83 -32.01
N GLU A 331 22.17 -27.20 -31.41
CA GLU A 331 21.87 -25.79 -31.73
C GLU A 331 21.15 -25.02 -30.62
N PHE A 332 21.58 -25.11 -29.36
CA PHE A 332 21.22 -24.08 -28.38
C PHE A 332 22.38 -23.83 -27.40
N MET A 333 22.74 -22.54 -27.27
CA MET A 333 23.73 -21.96 -26.33
C MET A 333 25.21 -22.21 -26.64
N ARG A 334 25.76 -21.45 -27.59
CA ARG A 334 27.17 -21.03 -27.49
C ARG A 334 27.29 -19.94 -26.41
N ALA A 335 27.43 -20.36 -25.15
CA ALA A 335 27.91 -19.47 -24.09
C ALA A 335 29.42 -19.29 -24.27
N SER A 336 29.87 -18.05 -24.47
CA SER A 336 31.31 -17.75 -24.42
C SER A 336 31.75 -17.71 -22.97
N SER A 337 32.59 -18.66 -22.57
CA SER A 337 33.20 -18.68 -21.23
C SER A 337 34.39 -17.73 -21.20
N VAL A 338 34.43 -16.86 -20.19
CA VAL A 338 35.66 -16.19 -19.77
C VAL A 338 35.99 -16.73 -18.38
N LEU A 339 37.11 -17.42 -18.27
CA LEU A 339 37.63 -17.93 -17.00
C LEU A 339 38.14 -16.75 -16.15
N LEU A 340 37.52 -16.52 -15.00
CA LEU A 340 38.03 -15.62 -13.97
C LEU A 340 38.64 -16.42 -12.81
N PRO A 341 39.77 -15.96 -12.23
CA PRO A 341 40.48 -16.69 -11.19
C PRO A 341 39.84 -16.45 -9.80
N SER A 342 38.83 -17.26 -9.45
CA SER A 342 38.37 -17.50 -8.05
C SER A 342 37.18 -18.46 -7.93
N GLY A 343 36.74 -19.13 -9.01
CA GLY A 343 35.75 -20.22 -8.92
C GLY A 343 34.31 -19.78 -8.62
N VAL A 344 34.01 -18.49 -8.83
CA VAL A 344 32.63 -17.96 -8.86
C VAL A 344 32.31 -17.59 -10.30
N SER A 345 31.24 -18.19 -10.84
CA SER A 345 30.73 -17.89 -12.18
C SER A 345 29.53 -16.95 -12.06
N ALA A 346 29.74 -15.64 -12.25
CA ALA A 346 28.63 -14.72 -12.47
C ALA A 346 28.25 -14.78 -13.95
N PHE A 347 27.09 -15.37 -14.27
CA PHE A 347 26.53 -15.26 -15.62
C PHE A 347 25.61 -14.04 -15.65
N CYS A 348 26.05 -12.99 -16.33
CA CYS A 348 25.14 -12.03 -16.92
C CYS A 348 24.88 -12.47 -18.35
N ILE A 349 23.66 -12.92 -18.63
CA ILE A 349 23.23 -13.13 -20.01
C ILE A 349 22.52 -11.83 -20.43
N PRO A 350 23.16 -10.95 -21.22
CA PRO A 350 22.42 -9.91 -21.91
C PRO A 350 21.64 -10.58 -23.03
N SER A 351 20.38 -10.95 -22.80
CA SER A 351 19.52 -11.35 -23.91
C SER A 351 19.09 -10.09 -24.64
N THR A 352 19.65 -9.87 -25.83
CA THR A 352 19.24 -8.84 -26.80
C THR A 352 17.86 -9.10 -27.41
N LEU A 353 17.03 -9.90 -26.75
CA LEU A 353 15.59 -9.99 -26.96
C LEU A 353 14.94 -9.91 -25.57
N VAL A 354 14.37 -8.75 -25.27
CA VAL A 354 13.46 -8.49 -24.13
C VAL A 354 14.11 -8.32 -22.74
N GLY A 355 14.72 -7.16 -22.48
CA GLY A 355 14.69 -6.39 -21.20
C GLY A 355 14.91 -7.08 -19.83
N VAL A 356 15.44 -8.30 -19.77
CA VAL A 356 15.58 -9.10 -18.54
C VAL A 356 17.06 -9.37 -18.29
N THR A 357 17.53 -9.07 -17.08
CA THR A 357 18.89 -9.42 -16.63
C THR A 357 18.81 -10.61 -15.69
N ILE A 358 19.45 -11.70 -16.07
CA ILE A 358 19.62 -12.90 -15.23
C ILE A 358 20.97 -12.78 -14.53
N CYS A 359 20.99 -12.86 -13.19
CA CYS A 359 22.21 -13.01 -12.41
C CYS A 359 22.20 -14.38 -11.71
N LEU A 360 23.16 -15.23 -12.07
CA LEU A 360 23.44 -16.54 -11.42
C LEU A 360 24.54 -16.41 -10.38
#